data_AF-A0A4V1TBF1-F1
#
_entry.id   AF-A0A4V1TBF1-F1
#
_cell.length_a   1.000
_cell.length_b   1.000
_cell.length_c   1.000
_cell.angle_alpha   90.00
_cell.angle_beta   90.00
_cell.angle_gamma   90.00
#
_symmetry.space_group_name_H-M   'P 1'
#
loop_
_entity.id
_entity.type
_entity.pdbx_description
1 polymer ?
#
loop_
_entity_poly.entity_id
_entity_poly.type
_entity_poly.pdbx_seq_one_letter_code
_entity_poly.pdbx_strand_id
1 'polypeptide(L)'
;QSPKRLLVVGGGPAGLEVARTAAERGHIVTLWEKQDDLGGQFRDAVKMPKRAEFRTLMEEQIADLGRFGVSVVTGKHADAVSIADFAADAVFLATGSIPVRAELAGGGKAFTIVEALDDPAALGSDVALFDRTGEWAALTLAEHLADLGKKVTFFSPAGGIAWRTTIYSTLANLKRLREKKVRIATLRKVTAFDGKILTVEDLSTGESELHMGFTGLVAAEHNFADQSLFQQLRHLDVPVRQIGDNLAPRTALEAVYHGHLAARHL
;
A
#
# COMPACT_ATOMS: atom_id res chain seq x y z
N GLN A 1 -16.87 -9.78 -28.80
CA GLN A 1 -15.41 -9.98 -28.87
C GLN A 1 -15.14 -11.48 -28.83
N SER A 2 -14.13 -11.96 -29.54
CA SER A 2 -13.70 -13.36 -29.42
C SER A 2 -13.02 -13.59 -28.06
N PRO A 3 -13.31 -14.70 -27.35
CA PRO A 3 -12.61 -15.04 -26.12
C PRO A 3 -11.10 -15.08 -26.33
N LYS A 4 -10.36 -14.55 -25.35
CA LYS A 4 -8.90 -14.61 -25.27
C LYS A 4 -8.52 -15.30 -23.97
N ARG A 5 -7.41 -16.02 -23.96
CA ARG A 5 -6.81 -16.60 -22.76
C ARG A 5 -5.89 -15.57 -22.12
N LEU A 6 -6.19 -15.17 -20.89
CA LEU A 6 -5.52 -14.08 -20.20
C LEU A 6 -4.84 -14.59 -18.93
N LEU A 7 -3.66 -14.07 -18.66
CA LEU A 7 -2.96 -14.27 -17.39
C LEU A 7 -2.92 -12.95 -16.60
N VAL A 8 -3.39 -12.98 -15.36
CA VAL A 8 -3.28 -11.87 -14.41
C VAL A 8 -2.31 -12.28 -13.30
N VAL A 9 -1.29 -11.48 -13.06
CA VAL A 9 -0.24 -11.76 -12.07
C VAL A 9 -0.38 -10.76 -10.92
N GLY A 10 -0.82 -11.24 -9.77
CA GLY A 10 -1.10 -10.47 -8.55
C GLY A 10 -2.60 -10.42 -8.24
N GLY A 11 -2.95 -10.90 -7.05
CA GLY A 11 -4.30 -10.93 -6.47
C GLY A 11 -4.63 -9.71 -5.61
N GLY A 12 -3.96 -8.58 -5.83
CA GLY A 12 -4.29 -7.30 -5.19
C GLY A 12 -5.45 -6.57 -5.89
N PRO A 13 -5.83 -5.36 -5.43
CA PRO A 13 -7.03 -4.64 -5.89
C PRO A 13 -7.13 -4.48 -7.41
N ALA A 14 -6.00 -4.16 -8.05
CA ALA A 14 -5.95 -3.95 -9.48
C ALA A 14 -6.09 -5.27 -10.26
N GLY A 15 -5.42 -6.34 -9.81
CA GLY A 15 -5.49 -7.65 -10.46
C GLY A 15 -6.84 -8.33 -10.28
N LEU A 16 -7.45 -8.20 -9.10
CA LEU A 16 -8.83 -8.63 -8.85
C LEU A 16 -9.80 -7.96 -9.83
N GLU A 17 -9.69 -6.64 -10.00
CA GLU A 17 -10.57 -5.91 -10.91
C GLU A 17 -10.35 -6.26 -12.38
N VAL A 18 -9.09 -6.44 -12.82
CA VAL A 18 -8.78 -6.92 -14.18
C VAL A 18 -9.41 -8.29 -14.41
N ALA A 19 -9.16 -9.24 -13.51
CA ALA A 19 -9.58 -10.63 -13.69
C ALA A 19 -11.11 -10.75 -13.74
N ARG A 20 -11.78 -10.10 -12.78
CA ARG A 20 -13.23 -9.99 -12.71
C ARG A 20 -13.82 -9.39 -13.98
N THR A 21 -13.35 -8.21 -14.38
CA THR A 21 -13.90 -7.47 -15.53
C THR A 21 -13.65 -8.21 -16.85
N ALA A 22 -12.48 -8.83 -17.01
CA ALA A 22 -12.17 -9.56 -18.24
C ALA A 22 -12.99 -10.86 -18.34
N ALA A 23 -13.19 -11.58 -17.24
CA ALA A 23 -14.00 -12.79 -17.22
C ALA A 23 -15.50 -12.48 -17.43
N GLU A 24 -16.02 -11.42 -16.83
CA GLU A 24 -17.39 -10.93 -17.09
C GLU A 24 -17.64 -10.66 -18.58
N ARG A 25 -16.60 -10.24 -19.31
CA ARG A 25 -16.64 -9.99 -20.76
C ARG A 25 -16.48 -11.25 -21.62
N GLY A 26 -16.32 -12.43 -21.00
CA GLY A 26 -16.23 -13.72 -21.68
C GLY A 26 -14.80 -14.17 -22.03
N HIS A 27 -13.76 -13.55 -21.48
CA HIS A 27 -12.38 -14.04 -21.62
C HIS A 27 -12.11 -15.21 -20.66
N ILE A 28 -11.16 -16.08 -21.03
CA ILE A 28 -10.71 -17.20 -20.18
C ILE A 28 -9.56 -16.67 -19.32
N VAL A 29 -9.81 -16.44 -18.04
CA VAL A 29 -8.84 -15.77 -17.15
C VAL A 29 -8.24 -16.77 -16.16
N THR A 30 -6.92 -16.71 -16.01
CA THR A 30 -6.21 -17.29 -14.87
C THR A 30 -5.53 -16.18 -14.07
N LEU A 31 -5.71 -16.16 -12.76
CA LEU A 31 -5.06 -15.26 -11.82
C LEU A 31 -4.05 -16.03 -10.97
N TRP A 32 -2.80 -15.56 -10.95
CA TRP A 32 -1.76 -16.07 -10.08
C TRP A 32 -1.51 -15.10 -8.92
N GLU A 33 -1.48 -15.61 -7.70
CA GLU A 33 -1.12 -14.87 -6.49
C GLU A 33 -0.01 -15.62 -5.74
N LYS A 34 1.00 -14.88 -5.28
CA LYS A 34 2.17 -15.46 -4.59
C LYS A 34 1.85 -15.89 -3.16
N GLN A 35 0.93 -15.20 -2.50
CA GLN A 35 0.44 -15.53 -1.16
C GLN A 35 -0.65 -16.60 -1.22
N ASP A 36 -0.98 -17.18 -0.08
CA ASP A 36 -2.08 -18.15 0.05
C ASP A 36 -3.47 -17.49 -0.10
N ASP A 37 -3.51 -16.17 0.02
CA ASP A 37 -4.71 -15.35 0.17
C ASP A 37 -4.74 -14.20 -0.84
N LEU A 38 -5.90 -14.00 -1.50
CA LEU A 38 -6.15 -12.83 -2.35
C LEU A 38 -6.42 -11.57 -1.52
N GLY A 39 -6.14 -10.39 -2.09
CA GLY A 39 -6.51 -9.08 -1.52
C GLY A 39 -5.36 -8.08 -1.51
N GLY A 40 -4.11 -8.55 -1.51
CA GLY A 40 -2.93 -7.69 -1.47
C GLY A 40 -3.03 -6.61 -0.38
N GLN A 41 -2.71 -5.37 -0.73
CA GLN A 41 -2.72 -4.23 0.20
C GLN A 41 -4.11 -3.90 0.80
N PHE A 42 -5.22 -4.41 0.26
CA PHE A 42 -6.51 -4.29 0.97
C PHE A 42 -6.49 -5.02 2.31
N ARG A 43 -5.76 -6.13 2.44
CA ARG A 43 -5.63 -6.86 3.71
C ARG A 43 -4.93 -6.05 4.78
N ASP A 44 -3.97 -5.20 4.40
CA ASP A 44 -3.32 -4.29 5.34
C ASP A 44 -4.23 -3.12 5.69
N ALA A 45 -4.93 -2.57 4.68
CA ALA A 45 -5.86 -1.47 4.90
C ALA A 45 -6.95 -1.83 5.91
N VAL A 46 -7.54 -3.03 5.83
CA VAL A 46 -8.65 -3.43 6.71
C VAL A 46 -8.25 -3.69 8.17
N LYS A 47 -6.95 -3.76 8.49
CA LYS A 47 -6.45 -3.81 9.88
C LYS A 47 -6.65 -2.47 10.60
N MET A 48 -6.70 -1.37 9.85
CA MET A 48 -6.84 -0.02 10.38
C MET A 48 -8.31 0.38 10.60
N PRO A 49 -8.60 1.28 11.55
CA PRO A 49 -9.97 1.68 11.86
C PRO A 49 -10.64 2.38 10.68
N LYS A 50 -11.96 2.17 10.54
CA LYS A 50 -12.81 2.81 9.51
C LYS A 50 -12.39 2.48 8.08
N ARG A 51 -12.01 1.21 7.86
CA ARG A 51 -11.62 0.65 6.57
C ARG A 51 -12.47 -0.58 6.19
N ALA A 52 -13.63 -0.75 6.83
CA ALA A 52 -14.49 -1.92 6.63
C ALA A 52 -15.00 -2.01 5.18
N GLU A 53 -15.18 -0.88 4.51
CA GLU A 53 -15.61 -0.80 3.12
C GLU A 53 -14.57 -1.40 2.16
N PHE A 54 -13.27 -1.37 2.50
CA PHE A 54 -12.25 -2.08 1.72
C PHE A 54 -12.39 -3.60 1.85
N ARG A 55 -12.84 -4.09 3.01
CA ARG A 55 -13.15 -5.51 3.20
C ARG A 55 -14.31 -5.91 2.31
N THR A 56 -15.40 -5.14 2.34
CA THR A 56 -16.58 -5.38 1.49
C THR A 56 -16.20 -5.40 0.02
N LEU A 57 -15.49 -4.39 -0.48
CA LEU A 57 -15.04 -4.34 -1.87
C LEU A 57 -14.15 -5.55 -2.23
N MET A 58 -13.20 -5.90 -1.37
CA MET A 58 -12.30 -7.04 -1.57
C MET A 58 -13.10 -8.35 -1.66
N GLU A 59 -14.02 -8.59 -0.73
CA GLU A 59 -14.85 -9.80 -0.67
C GLU A 59 -15.77 -9.90 -1.88
N GLU A 60 -16.37 -8.79 -2.32
CA GLU A 60 -17.18 -8.72 -3.54
C GLU A 60 -16.36 -9.06 -4.79
N GLN A 61 -15.17 -8.46 -4.94
CA GLN A 61 -14.29 -8.75 -6.07
C GLN A 61 -13.89 -10.23 -6.11
N ILE A 62 -13.55 -10.82 -4.95
CA ILE A 62 -13.19 -12.24 -4.84
C ILE A 62 -14.38 -13.14 -5.17
N ALA A 63 -15.58 -12.83 -4.65
CA ALA A 63 -16.79 -13.59 -4.96
C ALA A 63 -17.13 -13.57 -6.46
N ASP A 64 -16.94 -12.42 -7.11
CA ASP A 64 -17.18 -12.30 -8.55
C ASP A 64 -16.17 -13.08 -9.40
N LEU A 65 -14.94 -13.33 -8.92
CA LEU A 65 -14.01 -14.24 -9.61
C LEU A 65 -14.61 -15.64 -9.76
N GLY A 66 -15.21 -16.16 -8.70
CA GLY A 66 -15.91 -17.45 -8.72
C GLY A 66 -17.15 -17.41 -9.61
N ARG A 67 -17.93 -16.32 -9.53
CA ARG A 67 -19.14 -16.13 -10.36
C ARG A 67 -18.83 -16.13 -11.86
N PHE A 68 -17.70 -15.57 -12.26
CA PHE A 68 -17.28 -15.47 -13.65
C PHE A 68 -16.31 -16.58 -14.10
N GLY A 69 -16.05 -17.58 -13.25
CA GLY A 69 -15.25 -18.75 -13.62
C GLY A 69 -13.76 -18.46 -13.82
N VAL A 70 -13.21 -17.46 -13.10
CA VAL A 70 -11.77 -17.19 -13.09
C VAL A 70 -11.04 -18.35 -12.40
N SER A 71 -10.02 -18.90 -13.05
CA SER A 71 -9.12 -19.87 -12.42
C SER A 71 -8.13 -19.13 -11.53
N VAL A 72 -8.16 -19.40 -10.22
CA VAL A 72 -7.26 -18.76 -9.24
C VAL A 72 -6.22 -19.76 -8.77
N VAL A 73 -4.95 -19.37 -8.82
CA VAL A 73 -3.82 -20.16 -8.32
C VAL A 73 -3.07 -19.33 -7.28
N THR A 74 -3.27 -19.63 -6.00
CA THR A 74 -2.53 -19.04 -4.87
C THR A 74 -1.23 -19.81 -4.60
N GLY A 75 -0.34 -19.24 -3.80
CA GLY A 75 1.00 -19.81 -3.56
C GLY A 75 1.89 -19.88 -4.82
N LYS A 76 1.49 -19.20 -5.90
CA LYS A 76 2.17 -19.24 -7.20
C LYS A 76 3.04 -18.00 -7.37
N HIS A 77 4.33 -18.18 -7.14
CA HIS A 77 5.32 -17.18 -7.57
C HIS A 77 5.43 -17.19 -9.09
N ALA A 78 5.24 -16.03 -9.71
CA ALA A 78 5.36 -15.84 -11.15
C ALA A 78 6.76 -15.30 -11.49
N ASP A 79 7.38 -15.90 -12.51
CA ASP A 79 8.63 -15.45 -13.10
C ASP A 79 8.49 -15.38 -14.63
N ALA A 80 9.50 -14.86 -15.32
CA ALA A 80 9.42 -14.66 -16.76
C ALA A 80 9.21 -15.97 -17.54
N VAL A 81 9.86 -17.06 -17.09
CA VAL A 81 9.79 -18.38 -17.75
C VAL A 81 8.39 -18.96 -17.61
N SER A 82 7.86 -19.05 -16.38
CA SER A 82 6.52 -19.59 -16.12
C SER A 82 5.42 -18.78 -16.79
N ILE A 83 5.57 -17.46 -16.91
CA ILE A 83 4.63 -16.60 -17.65
C ILE A 83 4.67 -16.90 -19.15
N ALA A 84 5.87 -17.05 -19.73
CA ALA A 84 6.02 -17.39 -21.14
C ALA A 84 5.45 -18.78 -21.45
N ASP A 85 5.77 -19.78 -20.62
CA ASP A 85 5.29 -21.16 -20.74
C ASP A 85 3.78 -21.28 -20.57
N PHE A 86 3.15 -20.35 -19.83
CA PHE A 86 1.70 -20.34 -19.72
C PHE A 86 1.02 -20.11 -21.07
N ALA A 87 1.64 -19.43 -22.04
CA ALA A 87 1.10 -19.18 -23.38
C ALA A 87 -0.29 -18.51 -23.37
N ALA A 88 -0.40 -17.37 -22.68
CA ALA A 88 -1.59 -16.50 -22.74
C ALA A 88 -1.57 -15.60 -23.98
N ASP A 89 -2.75 -15.19 -24.44
CA ASP A 89 -2.92 -14.18 -25.51
C ASP A 89 -2.60 -12.76 -25.04
N ALA A 90 -2.64 -12.51 -23.72
CA ALA A 90 -2.17 -11.28 -23.09
C ALA A 90 -1.90 -11.49 -21.59
N VAL A 91 -0.97 -10.70 -21.05
CA VAL A 91 -0.54 -10.76 -19.64
C VAL A 91 -0.75 -9.40 -18.97
N PHE A 92 -1.33 -9.42 -17.77
CA PHE A 92 -1.48 -8.26 -16.90
C PHE A 92 -0.62 -8.43 -15.65
N LEU A 93 0.38 -7.56 -15.48
CA LEU A 93 1.23 -7.51 -14.31
C LEU A 93 0.64 -6.54 -13.29
N ALA A 94 0.03 -7.08 -12.25
CA ALA A 94 -0.59 -6.35 -11.13
C ALA A 94 0.10 -6.69 -9.80
N THR A 95 1.43 -6.84 -9.82
CA THR A 95 2.27 -7.29 -8.70
C THR A 95 2.42 -6.29 -7.55
N GLY A 96 1.74 -5.14 -7.62
CA GLY A 96 1.71 -4.14 -6.57
C GLY A 96 2.97 -3.27 -6.49
N SER A 97 3.20 -2.70 -5.31
CA SER A 97 4.37 -1.90 -4.97
C SER A 97 5.06 -2.45 -3.73
N ILE A 98 6.28 -1.97 -3.48
CA ILE A 98 7.13 -2.40 -2.37
C ILE A 98 7.25 -1.23 -1.38
N PRO A 99 6.93 -1.45 -0.09
CA PRO A 99 7.20 -0.48 0.96
C PRO A 99 8.70 -0.14 1.02
N VAL A 100 9.00 1.16 1.05
CA VAL A 100 10.39 1.63 1.18
C VAL A 100 10.67 1.93 2.65
N ARG A 101 11.77 1.37 3.16
CA ARG A 101 12.24 1.74 4.50
C ARG A 101 13.00 3.05 4.42
N ALA A 102 12.66 4.00 5.29
CA ALA A 102 13.40 5.24 5.40
C ALA A 102 14.85 4.99 5.85
N GLU A 103 15.81 5.50 5.08
CA GLU A 103 17.20 5.62 5.51
C GLU A 103 17.34 6.89 6.35
N LEU A 104 17.54 6.72 7.66
CA LEU A 104 17.77 7.80 8.60
C LEU A 104 19.14 7.59 9.26
N ALA A 105 19.82 8.71 9.56
CA ALA A 105 21.08 8.63 10.28
C ALA A 105 20.87 8.07 11.71
N GLY A 106 21.94 7.61 12.35
CA GLY A 106 21.91 7.09 13.73
C GLY A 106 21.78 5.57 13.86
N GLY A 107 21.35 4.86 12.80
CA GLY A 107 21.36 3.40 12.75
C GLY A 107 20.22 2.70 13.50
N GLY A 108 19.29 3.46 14.10
CA GLY A 108 18.06 2.94 14.67
C GLY A 108 17.09 2.44 13.59
N LYS A 109 16.22 1.49 13.97
CA LYS A 109 15.23 0.93 13.04
C LYS A 109 14.05 1.89 12.88
N ALA A 110 13.81 2.32 11.64
CA ALA A 110 12.56 2.93 11.21
C ALA A 110 11.65 1.84 10.60
N PHE A 111 10.48 1.63 11.19
CA PHE A 111 9.49 0.69 10.70
C PHE A 111 8.72 1.31 9.53
N THR A 112 8.40 0.50 8.52
CA THR A 112 7.38 0.88 7.52
C THR A 112 5.97 0.81 8.14
N ILE A 113 4.97 1.36 7.44
CA ILE A 113 3.57 1.25 7.87
C ILE A 113 3.14 -0.22 8.02
N VAL A 114 3.50 -1.07 7.06
CA VAL A 114 3.11 -2.50 7.08
C VAL A 114 3.75 -3.22 8.27
N GLU A 115 5.05 -3.01 8.51
CA GLU A 115 5.72 -3.61 9.68
C GLU A 115 5.11 -3.14 11.00
N ALA A 116 4.72 -1.86 11.09
CA ALA A 116 4.07 -1.31 12.27
C ALA A 116 2.65 -1.87 12.50
N LEU A 117 1.94 -2.25 11.44
CA LEU A 117 0.64 -2.91 11.50
C LEU A 117 0.76 -4.38 11.88
N ASP A 118 1.79 -5.06 11.38
CA ASP A 118 1.99 -6.49 11.60
C ASP A 118 2.54 -6.78 13.01
N ASP A 119 3.44 -5.94 13.51
CA ASP A 119 3.98 -6.05 14.87
C ASP A 119 3.98 -4.69 15.58
N PRO A 120 2.80 -4.22 16.03
CA PRO A 120 2.73 -3.00 16.82
C PRO A 120 3.46 -3.14 18.16
N ALA A 121 3.66 -4.35 18.69
CA ALA A 121 4.34 -4.54 19.98
C ALA A 121 5.82 -4.13 19.92
N ALA A 122 6.50 -4.40 18.80
CA ALA A 122 7.90 -4.01 18.58
C ALA A 122 8.17 -2.50 18.64
N LEU A 123 7.14 -1.65 18.49
CA LEU A 123 7.27 -0.19 18.61
C LEU A 123 7.34 0.31 20.05
N GLY A 124 7.02 -0.54 21.04
CA GLY A 124 6.89 -0.12 22.44
C GLY A 124 5.70 0.83 22.66
N SER A 125 5.80 1.71 23.65
CA SER A 125 4.69 2.53 24.14
C SER A 125 4.68 3.98 23.64
N ASP A 126 5.82 4.57 23.29
CA ASP A 126 5.91 5.97 22.82
C ASP A 126 6.49 5.99 21.40
N VAL A 127 5.65 6.34 20.43
CA VAL A 127 5.94 6.15 19.00
C VAL A 127 6.02 7.49 18.29
N ALA A 128 7.16 7.72 17.63
CA ALA A 128 7.28 8.75 16.62
C ALA A 128 6.76 8.20 15.29
N LEU A 129 5.79 8.89 14.68
CA LEU A 129 5.30 8.59 13.34
C LEU A 129 5.67 9.75 12.43
N PHE A 130 6.64 9.54 11.55
CA PHE A 130 7.08 10.53 10.57
C PHE A 130 6.41 10.28 9.22
N ASP A 131 5.60 11.22 8.76
CA ASP A 131 4.87 11.11 7.50
C ASP A 131 5.45 12.01 6.42
N ARG A 132 5.97 11.40 5.35
CA ARG A 132 6.41 12.12 4.14
C ARG A 132 5.40 11.99 2.98
N THR A 133 4.34 11.23 3.18
CA THR A 133 3.36 10.90 2.13
C THR A 133 2.17 11.85 2.14
N GLY A 134 1.71 12.28 3.33
CA GLY A 134 0.49 13.07 3.48
C GLY A 134 -0.77 12.28 3.15
N GLU A 135 -0.69 10.94 3.19
CA GLU A 135 -1.75 10.06 2.75
C GLU A 135 -2.53 9.43 3.92
N TRP A 136 -3.64 8.82 3.52
CA TRP A 136 -4.56 8.07 4.34
C TRP A 136 -3.90 7.04 5.26
N ALA A 137 -2.87 6.33 4.80
CA ALA A 137 -2.28 5.22 5.53
C ALA A 137 -1.59 5.68 6.83
N ALA A 138 -0.75 6.73 6.77
CA ALA A 138 -0.10 7.30 7.94
C ALA A 138 -1.13 7.86 8.94
N LEU A 139 -2.13 8.58 8.43
CA LEU A 139 -3.19 9.15 9.26
C LEU A 139 -3.98 8.08 10.02
N THR A 140 -4.35 6.98 9.37
CA THR A 140 -5.09 5.90 10.03
C THR A 140 -4.21 5.00 10.88
N LEU A 141 -2.91 4.87 10.56
CA LEU A 141 -1.97 4.19 11.44
C LEU A 141 -1.83 4.94 12.77
N ALA A 142 -1.75 6.27 12.75
CA ALA A 142 -1.69 7.08 13.97
C ALA A 142 -2.91 6.83 14.89
N GLU A 143 -4.10 6.77 14.30
CA GLU A 143 -5.34 6.47 15.02
C GLU A 143 -5.32 5.04 15.58
N HIS A 144 -4.88 4.06 14.76
CA HIS A 144 -4.78 2.66 15.14
C HIS A 144 -3.80 2.43 16.31
N LEU A 145 -2.59 2.99 16.23
CA LEU A 145 -1.60 2.86 17.30
C LEU A 145 -2.09 3.49 18.60
N ALA A 146 -2.82 4.60 18.52
CA ALA A 146 -3.44 5.22 19.69
C ALA A 146 -4.61 4.38 20.25
N ASP A 147 -5.39 3.70 19.40
CA ASP A 147 -6.41 2.71 19.83
C ASP A 147 -5.79 1.54 20.59
N LEU A 148 -4.57 1.15 20.22
CA LEU A 148 -3.77 0.15 20.94
C LEU A 148 -3.11 0.69 22.23
N GLY A 149 -3.44 1.92 22.64
CA GLY A 149 -2.94 2.52 23.88
C GLY A 149 -1.54 3.12 23.79
N LYS A 150 -0.95 3.23 22.59
CA LYS A 150 0.36 3.85 22.41
C LYS A 150 0.25 5.37 22.45
N LYS A 151 1.26 6.03 23.03
CA LYS A 151 1.44 7.47 22.93
C LYS A 151 2.07 7.76 21.57
N VAL A 152 1.38 8.53 20.73
CA VAL A 152 1.83 8.80 19.36
C VAL A 152 2.16 10.29 19.20
N THR A 153 3.32 10.58 18.64
CA THR A 153 3.68 11.91 18.11
C THR A 153 3.84 11.81 16.60
N PHE A 154 2.97 12.51 15.88
CA PHE A 154 2.92 12.57 14.43
C PHE A 154 3.78 13.76 13.94
N PHE A 155 4.91 13.47 13.30
CA PHE A 155 5.78 14.45 12.68
C PHE A 155 5.45 14.57 11.19
N SER A 156 5.30 15.81 10.72
CA SER A 156 5.09 16.13 9.31
C SER A 156 6.03 17.24 8.87
N PRO A 157 6.73 17.11 7.74
CA PRO A 157 7.55 18.19 7.19
C PRO A 157 6.69 19.29 6.56
N ALA A 158 5.40 19.06 6.33
CA ALA A 158 4.49 20.05 5.77
C ALA A 158 3.84 20.91 6.87
N GLY A 159 3.23 22.03 6.48
CA GLY A 159 2.45 22.90 7.38
C GLY A 159 1.17 22.26 7.95
N GLY A 160 0.84 21.04 7.53
CA GLY A 160 -0.29 20.25 8.00
C GLY A 160 0.00 18.76 7.89
N ILE A 161 -0.97 17.94 8.26
CA ILE A 161 -0.95 16.48 8.03
C ILE A 161 -1.97 16.11 6.97
N ALA A 162 -1.83 14.92 6.38
CA ALA A 162 -2.81 14.36 5.45
C ALA A 162 -3.16 15.31 4.27
N TRP A 163 -2.18 16.05 3.73
CA TRP A 163 -2.41 17.06 2.68
C TRP A 163 -2.79 16.46 1.32
N ARG A 164 -2.68 15.14 1.14
CA ARG A 164 -3.19 14.41 -0.04
C ARG A 164 -4.54 13.72 0.23
N THR A 165 -5.13 13.96 1.41
CA THR A 165 -6.43 13.43 1.82
C THR A 165 -7.51 14.51 1.67
N THR A 166 -8.78 14.09 1.49
CA THR A 166 -9.90 15.02 1.38
C THR A 166 -10.09 15.81 2.68
N ILE A 167 -10.38 17.11 2.57
CA ILE A 167 -10.44 18.01 3.73
C ILE A 167 -11.46 17.55 4.79
N TYR A 168 -12.62 17.05 4.37
CA TYR A 168 -13.67 16.57 5.29
C TYR A 168 -13.20 15.37 6.12
N SER A 169 -12.43 14.48 5.50
CA SER A 169 -11.88 13.32 6.18
C SER A 169 -10.76 13.72 7.13
N THR A 170 -9.87 14.63 6.70
CA THR A 170 -8.83 15.19 7.57
C THR A 170 -9.44 15.85 8.81
N LEU A 171 -10.50 16.65 8.67
CA LEU A 171 -11.19 17.27 9.82
C LEU A 171 -11.79 16.23 10.78
N ALA A 172 -12.43 15.20 10.24
CA ALA A 172 -12.99 14.12 11.05
C ALA A 172 -11.91 13.33 11.80
N ASN A 173 -10.78 13.05 11.16
CA ASN A 173 -9.63 12.38 11.76
C ASN A 173 -8.96 13.24 12.84
N LEU A 174 -8.74 14.54 12.58
CA LEU A 174 -8.14 15.46 13.56
C LEU A 174 -8.93 15.50 14.87
N LYS A 175 -10.27 15.49 14.80
CA LYS A 175 -11.12 15.40 16.00
C LYS A 175 -10.79 14.14 16.81
N ARG A 176 -10.71 12.97 16.15
CA ARG A 176 -10.45 11.68 16.82
C ARG A 176 -9.02 11.57 17.33
N LEU A 177 -8.04 12.04 16.57
CA LEU A 177 -6.64 12.11 17.01
C LEU A 177 -6.51 12.99 18.26
N ARG A 178 -7.22 14.12 18.32
CA ARG A 178 -7.27 14.98 19.51
C ARG A 178 -7.89 14.28 20.72
N GLU A 179 -9.02 13.59 20.54
CA GLU A 179 -9.65 12.80 21.61
C GLU A 179 -8.71 11.71 22.15
N LYS A 180 -7.89 11.13 21.26
CA LYS A 180 -6.85 10.14 21.60
C LYS A 180 -5.52 10.75 22.06
N LYS A 181 -5.44 12.08 22.17
CA LYS A 181 -4.24 12.82 22.59
C LYS A 181 -3.00 12.55 21.74
N VAL A 182 -3.18 12.25 20.45
CA VAL A 182 -2.08 12.16 19.49
C VAL A 182 -1.50 13.57 19.30
N ARG A 183 -0.20 13.72 19.54
CA ARG A 183 0.50 15.00 19.32
C ARG A 183 0.81 15.15 17.84
N ILE A 184 0.64 16.34 17.29
CA ILE A 184 0.94 16.64 15.89
C ILE A 184 2.00 17.75 15.88
N ALA A 185 3.11 17.49 15.21
CA ALA A 185 4.23 18.40 15.04
C ALA A 185 4.46 18.62 13.53
N THR A 186 3.95 19.74 13.03
CA THR A 186 4.10 20.16 11.63
C THR A 186 5.38 20.96 11.43
N LEU A 187 5.81 21.11 10.17
CA LEU A 187 7.10 21.73 9.84
C LEU A 187 8.26 21.08 10.61
N ARG A 188 8.16 19.76 10.85
CA ARG A 188 9.15 18.96 11.56
C ARG A 188 9.60 17.79 10.70
N LYS A 189 10.88 17.76 10.40
CA LYS A 189 11.51 16.70 9.61
C LYS A 189 12.38 15.85 10.51
N VAL A 190 12.07 14.56 10.61
CA VAL A 190 12.97 13.61 11.28
C VAL A 190 14.19 13.38 10.40
N THR A 191 15.39 13.55 10.97
CA THR A 191 16.67 13.44 10.24
C THR A 191 17.53 12.27 10.74
N ALA A 192 17.41 11.90 12.02
CA ALA A 192 18.14 10.78 12.60
C ALA A 192 17.35 10.09 13.70
N PHE A 193 17.60 8.80 13.90
CA PHE A 193 17.16 8.02 15.04
C PHE A 193 18.17 6.94 15.35
N ASP A 194 18.65 6.86 16.60
CA ASP A 194 19.62 5.85 17.05
C ASP A 194 18.99 4.74 17.92
N GLY A 195 17.66 4.73 18.03
CA GLY A 195 16.92 3.84 18.94
C GLY A 195 16.60 4.45 20.31
N LYS A 196 17.15 5.64 20.63
CA LYS A 196 16.91 6.34 21.90
C LYS A 196 16.64 7.83 21.69
N ILE A 197 17.41 8.46 20.81
CA ILE A 197 17.38 9.89 20.48
C ILE A 197 16.81 10.03 19.08
N LEU A 198 15.74 10.81 18.97
CA LEU A 198 15.17 11.24 17.70
C LEU A 198 15.64 12.67 17.43
N THR A 199 16.36 12.87 16.32
CA THR A 199 16.77 14.19 15.85
C THR A 199 15.75 14.71 14.86
N VAL A 200 15.24 15.90 15.12
CA VAL A 200 14.22 16.57 14.33
C VAL A 200 14.72 17.95 13.93
N GLU A 201 14.56 18.31 12.67
CA GLU A 201 14.79 19.67 12.17
C GLU A 201 13.46 20.46 12.21
N ASP A 202 13.46 21.62 12.86
CA ASP A 202 12.40 22.61 12.72
C ASP A 202 12.57 23.34 11.40
N LEU A 203 11.68 23.06 10.44
CA LEU A 203 11.74 23.67 9.11
C LEU A 203 11.33 25.16 9.10
N SER A 204 10.85 25.68 10.23
CA SER A 204 10.50 27.10 10.41
C SER A 204 11.71 27.93 10.80
N THR A 205 12.67 27.35 11.53
CA THR A 205 13.84 28.06 12.08
C THR A 205 15.17 27.52 11.55
N GLY A 206 15.19 26.28 11.05
CA GLY A 206 16.40 25.53 10.70
C GLY A 206 17.11 24.92 11.90
N GLU A 207 16.57 25.03 13.11
CA GLU A 207 17.20 24.50 14.32
C GLU A 207 16.99 22.99 14.46
N SER A 208 17.97 22.33 15.10
CA SER A 208 17.88 20.91 15.43
C SER A 208 17.35 20.72 16.85
N GLU A 209 16.29 19.92 16.96
CA GLU A 209 15.68 19.48 18.20
C GLU A 209 16.09 18.02 18.49
N LEU A 210 16.45 17.73 19.75
CA LEU A 210 16.71 16.37 20.22
C LEU A 210 15.56 15.91 21.12
N HIS A 211 14.91 14.82 20.74
CA HIS A 211 13.82 14.23 21.50
C HIS A 211 14.24 12.89 22.09
N MET A 212 14.10 12.75 23.41
CA MET A 212 14.39 11.52 24.14
C MET A 212 13.08 10.80 24.49
N GLY A 213 13.13 9.46 24.54
CA GLY A 213 12.06 8.64 25.12
C GLY A 213 11.09 8.00 24.14
N PHE A 214 11.25 8.24 22.83
CA PHE A 214 10.57 7.42 21.83
C PHE A 214 11.13 6.00 21.85
N THR A 215 10.24 5.02 21.96
CA THR A 215 10.56 3.59 21.95
C THR A 215 10.52 2.99 20.54
N GLY A 216 9.88 3.67 19.59
CA GLY A 216 9.78 3.24 18.21
C GLY A 216 9.59 4.40 17.25
N LEU A 217 10.07 4.20 16.02
CA LEU A 217 9.89 5.13 14.92
C LEU A 217 9.22 4.41 13.75
N VAL A 218 8.11 4.95 13.29
CA VAL A 218 7.53 4.61 11.99
C VAL A 218 7.82 5.74 11.02
N ALA A 219 8.36 5.42 9.84
CA ALA A 219 8.55 6.38 8.77
C ALA A 219 7.71 5.96 7.55
N ALA A 220 6.73 6.80 7.20
CA ALA A 220 5.88 6.58 6.04
C ALA A 220 6.54 7.18 4.79
N GLU A 221 7.00 6.28 3.92
CA GLU A 221 7.56 6.59 2.61
C GLU A 221 6.60 6.30 1.48
N HIS A 222 6.86 6.89 0.32
CA HIS A 222 6.24 6.44 -0.91
C HIS A 222 6.77 5.05 -1.29
N ASN A 223 5.86 4.13 -1.57
CA ASN A 223 6.22 2.82 -2.10
C ASN A 223 6.87 2.96 -3.48
N PHE A 224 7.69 1.97 -3.84
CA PHE A 224 8.33 1.87 -5.15
C PHE A 224 7.71 0.74 -5.99
N ALA A 225 7.67 0.91 -7.31
CA ALA A 225 7.20 -0.13 -8.23
C ALA A 225 8.39 -0.90 -8.81
N ASP A 226 8.48 -2.19 -8.51
CA ASP A 226 9.46 -3.08 -9.15
C ASP A 226 9.02 -3.42 -10.59
N GLN A 227 9.77 -2.89 -11.55
CA GLN A 227 9.51 -3.09 -12.98
C GLN A 227 10.37 -4.21 -13.59
N SER A 228 11.20 -4.91 -12.81
CA SER A 228 12.15 -5.91 -13.32
C SER A 228 11.47 -7.00 -14.16
N LEU A 229 10.37 -7.57 -13.65
CA LEU A 229 9.60 -8.61 -14.35
C LEU A 229 9.00 -8.09 -15.67
N PHE A 230 8.50 -6.86 -15.69
CA PHE A 230 8.01 -6.25 -16.92
C PHE A 230 9.13 -6.09 -17.96
N GLN A 231 10.32 -5.63 -17.55
CA GLN A 231 11.45 -5.47 -18.47
C GLN A 231 11.89 -6.79 -19.11
N GLN A 232 11.77 -7.91 -18.39
CA GLN A 232 12.05 -9.24 -18.92
C GLN A 232 10.98 -9.72 -19.92
N LEU A 233 9.71 -9.35 -19.70
CA LEU A 233 8.56 -9.84 -20.45
C LEU A 233 8.13 -8.96 -21.63
N ARG A 234 8.53 -7.68 -21.67
CA ARG A 234 8.10 -6.72 -22.71
C ARG A 234 8.47 -7.12 -24.15
N HIS A 235 9.32 -8.14 -24.31
CA HIS A 235 9.79 -8.67 -25.58
C HIS A 235 8.99 -9.90 -26.07
N LEU A 236 8.01 -10.38 -25.29
CA LEU A 236 7.10 -11.43 -25.74
C LEU A 236 6.25 -10.96 -26.92
N ASP A 237 5.86 -11.90 -27.78
CA ASP A 237 5.00 -11.65 -28.95
C ASP A 237 3.52 -11.36 -28.57
N VAL A 238 3.21 -11.34 -27.27
CA VAL A 238 1.88 -11.06 -26.73
C VAL A 238 1.88 -9.78 -25.89
N PRO A 239 0.78 -9.03 -25.84
CA PRO A 239 0.72 -7.81 -25.02
C PRO A 239 0.96 -8.10 -23.54
N VAL A 240 1.95 -7.43 -22.96
CA VAL A 240 2.22 -7.40 -21.52
C VAL A 240 1.93 -6.01 -20.99
N ARG A 241 1.02 -5.89 -20.02
CA ARG A 241 0.57 -4.59 -19.48
C ARG A 241 0.82 -4.52 -17.98
N GLN A 242 1.49 -3.45 -17.53
CA GLN A 242 1.63 -3.13 -16.11
C GLN A 242 0.37 -2.43 -15.60
N ILE A 243 -0.18 -2.88 -14.47
CA ILE A 243 -1.46 -2.41 -13.93
C ILE A 243 -1.32 -2.00 -12.47
N GLY A 244 -2.16 -1.02 -12.08
CA GLY A 244 -2.19 -0.47 -10.73
C GLY A 244 -0.82 0.02 -10.25
N ASP A 245 -0.49 -0.36 -9.02
CA ASP A 245 0.75 0.06 -8.36
C ASP A 245 2.02 -0.50 -9.01
N ASN A 246 1.94 -1.60 -9.78
CA ASN A 246 3.10 -2.09 -10.53
C ASN A 246 3.54 -1.11 -11.63
N LEU A 247 2.60 -0.32 -12.18
CA LEU A 247 2.92 0.76 -13.10
C LEU A 247 3.36 2.01 -12.33
N ALA A 248 2.52 2.45 -11.39
CA ALA A 248 2.71 3.69 -10.65
C ALA A 248 1.97 3.61 -9.31
N PRO A 249 2.68 3.50 -8.17
CA PRO A 249 2.09 3.40 -6.83
C PRO A 249 1.22 4.61 -6.53
N ARG A 250 -0.08 4.37 -6.27
CA ARG A 250 -1.10 5.40 -6.07
C ARG A 250 -2.15 4.90 -5.07
N THR A 251 -3.36 5.48 -5.09
CA THR A 251 -4.41 5.06 -4.18
C THR A 251 -5.15 3.84 -4.73
N ALA A 252 -5.92 3.20 -3.84
CA ALA A 252 -6.84 2.13 -4.20
C ALA A 252 -7.78 2.50 -5.36
N LEU A 253 -8.21 3.76 -5.44
CA LEU A 253 -9.08 4.23 -6.51
C LEU A 253 -8.42 4.08 -7.87
N GLU A 254 -7.18 4.56 -8.02
CA GLU A 254 -6.45 4.42 -9.29
C GLU A 254 -6.11 2.97 -9.61
N ALA A 255 -5.83 2.15 -8.58
CA ALA A 255 -5.56 0.73 -8.78
C ALA A 255 -6.78 0.00 -9.38
N VAL A 256 -7.96 0.18 -8.78
CA VAL A 256 -9.21 -0.42 -9.27
C VAL A 256 -9.59 0.18 -10.63
N TYR A 257 -9.57 1.51 -10.77
CA TYR A 257 -9.90 2.17 -12.04
C TYR A 257 -9.01 1.70 -13.20
N HIS A 258 -7.70 1.64 -12.98
CA HIS A 258 -6.76 1.19 -14.01
C HIS A 258 -7.01 -0.28 -14.39
N GLY A 259 -7.28 -1.14 -13.41
CA GLY A 259 -7.62 -2.54 -13.68
C GLY A 259 -8.89 -2.69 -14.52
N HIS A 260 -9.95 -1.98 -14.15
CA HIS A 260 -11.22 -1.97 -14.88
C HIS A 260 -11.06 -1.49 -16.33
N LEU A 261 -10.33 -0.38 -16.51
CA LEU A 261 -10.06 0.22 -17.81
C LEU A 261 -9.25 -0.72 -18.71
N ALA A 262 -8.21 -1.33 -18.16
CA ALA A 262 -7.32 -2.21 -18.92
C ALA A 262 -8.01 -3.47 -19.45
N ALA A 263 -8.94 -4.05 -18.67
CA ALA A 263 -9.75 -5.18 -19.09
C ALA A 263 -10.78 -4.82 -20.18
N ARG A 264 -11.24 -3.56 -20.24
CA ARG A 264 -12.16 -3.10 -21.29
C ARG A 264 -11.46 -2.79 -22.62
N HIS A 265 -10.18 -2.43 -22.59
CA HIS A 265 -9.35 -2.18 -23.78
C HIS A 265 -8.60 -3.43 -24.27
N LEU A 266 -9.20 -4.60 -24.09
CA LEU A 266 -8.72 -5.89 -24.61
C LEU A 266 -9.21 -6.17 -26.04
#